data_AF-A0A7W1LB03-F1
#
_entry.id   AF-A0A7W1LB03-F1
#
_cell.length_a   1.000
_cell.length_b   1.000
_cell.length_c   1.000
_cell.angle_alpha   90.00
_cell.angle_beta   90.00
_cell.angle_gamma   90.00
#
_symmetry.space_group_name_H-M   'P 1'
#
loop_
_entity.id
_entity.type
_entity.pdbx_description
1 polymer ?
#
loop_
_entity_poly.entity_id
_entity_poly.type
_entity_poly.pdbx_seq_one_letter_code
_entity_poly.pdbx_strand_id
1 'polypeptide(L)'
;FYRGLGRPQGIAFDRDGNLYVAACSQGRHGIVKISNNGEKAETFVAGMNVVGLCFTRRGEMIVATGEAVYTLPIGIYGTLLD
;
A
#
# COMPACT_ATOMS: atom_id res chain seq x y z
N PHE A 1 -15.90 -5.21 2.58
CA PHE A 1 -15.17 -5.32 3.87
C PHE A 1 -14.23 -6.51 3.80
N TYR A 2 -12.91 -6.29 3.98
CA TYR A 2 -11.88 -7.32 3.80
C TYR A 2 -11.32 -7.80 5.15
N ARG A 3 -11.00 -9.11 5.26
CA ARG A 3 -10.38 -9.75 6.44
C ARG A 3 -9.15 -10.55 5.98
N GLY A 4 -8.23 -10.81 6.91
CA GLY A 4 -7.06 -11.68 6.66
C GLY A 4 -5.72 -10.97 6.54
N LEU A 5 -5.65 -9.67 6.85
CA LEU A 5 -4.39 -8.98 7.00
C LEU A 5 -3.75 -9.29 8.35
N GLY A 6 -2.48 -9.70 8.32
CA GLY A 6 -1.64 -9.81 9.50
C GLY A 6 -0.90 -8.50 9.76
N ARG A 7 -1.04 -7.97 10.98
CA ARG A 7 -0.32 -6.80 11.49
C ARG A 7 -0.33 -5.59 10.54
N PRO A 8 -1.52 -5.08 10.14
CA PRO A 8 -1.61 -3.89 9.30
C PRO A 8 -1.03 -2.67 10.03
N GLN A 9 -0.27 -1.84 9.31
CA GLN A 9 0.40 -0.64 9.86
C GLN A 9 -0.02 0.63 9.11
N GLY A 10 0.80 1.12 8.18
CA GLY A 10 0.47 2.30 7.37
C GLY A 10 -0.51 2.00 6.24
N ILE A 11 -1.30 3.01 5.89
CA ILE A 11 -2.32 2.94 4.84
C ILE A 11 -2.30 4.17 3.92
N ALA A 12 -2.72 4.00 2.67
CA ALA A 12 -2.98 5.08 1.73
C ALA A 12 -4.11 4.71 0.76
N PHE A 13 -4.82 5.70 0.24
CA PHE A 13 -5.85 5.52 -0.78
C PHE A 13 -5.43 6.14 -2.11
N ASP A 14 -5.65 5.43 -3.22
CA ASP A 14 -5.57 6.03 -4.56
C ASP A 14 -6.86 6.80 -4.92
N ARG A 15 -6.87 7.49 -6.06
CA ARG A 15 -8.03 8.24 -6.56
C ARG A 15 -9.23 7.38 -6.97
N ASP A 16 -9.03 6.09 -7.23
CA ASP A 16 -10.10 5.15 -7.54
C ASP A 16 -10.74 4.54 -6.27
N GLY A 17 -10.24 4.93 -5.10
CA GLY A 17 -10.69 4.48 -3.79
C GLY A 17 -10.10 3.12 -3.38
N ASN A 18 -9.10 2.60 -4.08
CA ASN A 18 -8.41 1.39 -3.63
C ASN A 18 -7.55 1.71 -2.40
N LEU A 19 -7.55 0.79 -1.44
CA LEU A 19 -6.79 0.90 -0.21
C LEU A 19 -5.47 0.12 -0.36
N TYR A 20 -4.38 0.77 -0.03
CA TYR A 20 -3.05 0.17 0.04
C TYR A 20 -2.62 0.09 1.50
N VAL A 21 -2.25 -1.10 1.97
CA VAL A 21 -1.93 -1.36 3.38
C VAL A 21 -0.56 -2.03 3.49
N ALA A 22 0.32 -1.49 4.32
CA ALA A 22 1.50 -2.21 4.80
C ALA A 22 1.06 -3.34 5.73
N ALA A 23 1.13 -4.58 5.26
CA ALA A 23 0.62 -5.75 5.98
C ALA A 23 1.29 -7.05 5.51
N CYS A 24 1.03 -8.13 6.25
CA CYS A 24 1.21 -9.49 5.77
C CYS A 24 -0.12 -10.02 5.23
N SER A 25 -0.16 -10.60 4.03
CA SER A 25 -1.33 -11.30 3.49
C SER A 25 -0.91 -12.66 2.97
N GLN A 26 -1.58 -13.72 3.44
CA GLN A 26 -1.28 -15.11 3.06
C GLN A 26 0.22 -15.48 3.21
N GLY A 27 0.87 -15.00 4.27
CA GLY A 27 2.29 -15.24 4.53
C GLY A 27 3.26 -14.36 3.74
N ARG A 28 2.77 -13.43 2.90
CA ARG A 28 3.60 -12.49 2.13
C ARG A 28 3.59 -11.11 2.77
N HIS A 29 4.77 -10.58 3.07
CA HIS A 29 4.95 -9.23 3.61
C HIS A 29 5.06 -8.18 2.49
N GLY A 30 4.51 -7.01 2.74
CA GLY A 30 4.72 -5.83 1.90
C GLY A 30 3.50 -4.92 1.87
N ILE A 31 3.21 -4.36 0.69
CA ILE A 31 2.01 -3.57 0.45
C ILE A 31 0.94 -4.47 -0.18
N VAL A 32 -0.23 -4.51 0.42
CA VAL A 32 -1.42 -5.18 -0.08
C VAL A 32 -2.35 -4.12 -0.69
N LYS A 33 -2.74 -4.30 -1.95
CA LYS A 33 -3.81 -3.49 -2.57
C LYS A 33 -5.14 -4.19 -2.35
N ILE A 34 -6.12 -3.45 -1.87
CA ILE A 34 -7.49 -3.88 -1.66
C ILE A 34 -8.38 -3.04 -2.57
N SER A 35 -9.22 -3.71 -3.36
CA SER A 35 -10.15 -3.02 -4.26
C SER A 35 -11.11 -2.12 -3.47
N ASN A 36 -11.59 -1.04 -4.09
CA ASN A 36 -12.50 -0.09 -3.46
C ASN A 36 -13.79 -0.72 -2.89
N ASN A 37 -14.26 -1.83 -3.47
CA ASN A 37 -15.39 -2.62 -2.96
C ASN A 37 -14.99 -3.62 -1.84
N GLY A 38 -13.69 -3.79 -1.60
CA GLY A 38 -13.12 -4.67 -0.59
C GLY A 38 -13.24 -6.17 -0.88
N GLU A 39 -13.55 -6.56 -2.12
CA GLU A 39 -13.72 -7.96 -2.51
C GLU A 39 -12.41 -8.63 -2.93
N LYS A 40 -11.44 -7.86 -3.42
CA LYS A 40 -10.15 -8.37 -3.88
C LYS A 40 -9.03 -7.76 -3.06
N ALA A 41 -8.08 -8.59 -2.70
CA ALA A 41 -6.81 -8.14 -2.14
C ALA A 41 -5.66 -8.93 -2.74
N GLU A 42 -4.60 -8.24 -3.09
CA GLU A 42 -3.42 -8.82 -3.72
C GLU A 42 -2.15 -8.15 -3.21
N THR A 43 -1.04 -8.89 -3.23
CA THR A 43 0.28 -8.31 -2.97
C THR A 43 0.62 -7.36 -4.12
N PHE A 44 0.78 -6.07 -3.80
CA PHE A 44 1.10 -5.02 -4.75
C PHE A 44 2.62 -4.75 -4.81
N VAL A 45 3.26 -4.69 -3.64
CA VAL A 45 4.72 -4.61 -3.51
C VAL A 45 5.15 -5.64 -2.48
N ALA A 46 6.11 -6.50 -2.84
CA ALA A 46 6.73 -7.42 -1.88
C ALA A 46 7.84 -6.70 -1.11
N GLY A 47 7.92 -6.90 0.21
CA GLY A 47 8.96 -6.28 1.02
C GLY A 47 8.89 -6.68 2.48
N MET A 48 10.06 -6.86 3.10
CA MET A 48 10.17 -7.11 4.53
C MET A 48 10.16 -5.81 5.32
N ASN A 49 9.59 -5.84 6.52
CA ASN A 49 9.61 -4.73 7.48
C ASN A 49 9.08 -3.39 6.92
N VAL A 50 8.13 -3.45 5.98
CA VAL A 50 7.42 -2.27 5.48
C VAL A 50 6.49 -1.77 6.57
N VAL A 51 6.63 -0.50 6.93
CA VAL A 51 5.88 0.13 8.04
C VAL A 51 4.79 1.05 7.50
N GLY A 52 5.06 1.77 6.42
CA GLY A 52 4.11 2.72 5.88
C GLY A 52 4.39 3.11 4.43
N LEU A 53 3.44 3.85 3.88
CA LEU A 53 3.48 4.32 2.51
C LEU A 53 2.71 5.63 2.35
N CYS A 54 3.05 6.38 1.31
CA CYS A 54 2.21 7.46 0.79
C CYS A 54 2.39 7.61 -0.72
N PHE A 55 1.48 8.31 -1.37
CA PHE A 55 1.62 8.68 -2.78
C PHE A 55 2.22 10.08 -2.91
N THR A 56 2.86 10.36 -4.04
CA THR A 56 3.34 11.70 -4.42
C THR A 56 2.54 12.26 -5.59
N ARG A 57 2.61 13.58 -5.80
CA ARG A 57 1.99 14.26 -6.96
C ARG A 57 2.60 13.86 -8.30
N ARG A 58 3.73 13.13 -8.29
CA ARG A 58 4.41 12.64 -9.50
C ARG A 58 3.97 11.23 -9.91
N GLY A 59 2.97 10.67 -9.23
CA GLY A 59 2.51 9.30 -9.48
C GLY A 59 3.45 8.26 -8.89
N GLU A 60 4.17 8.59 -7.83
CA GLU A 60 5.08 7.66 -7.14
C GLU A 60 4.45 7.17 -5.84
N MET A 61 4.85 5.98 -5.41
CA MET A 61 4.64 5.50 -4.04
C MET A 61 5.95 5.59 -3.28
N ILE A 62 5.92 6.30 -2.15
CA ILE A 62 6.97 6.25 -1.14
C ILE A 62 6.66 5.08 -0.22
N VAL A 63 7.63 4.22 0.03
CA VAL A 63 7.52 3.07 0.94
C VAL A 63 8.60 3.19 2.01
N ALA A 64 8.19 3.24 3.27
CA ALA A 64 9.10 3.32 4.41
C ALA A 64 9.26 1.94 5.08
N THR A 65 10.50 1.56 5.32
CA THR A 65 10.88 0.46 6.22
C THR A 65 11.53 1.03 7.49
N GLY A 66 11.97 0.15 8.39
CA GLY A 66 12.78 0.57 9.53
C GLY A 66 14.19 1.06 9.17
N GLU A 67 14.65 0.86 7.93
CA GLU A 67 16.04 1.09 7.52
C GLU A 67 16.16 2.09 6.35
N ALA A 68 15.15 2.14 5.49
CA ALA A 68 15.21 2.91 4.26
C ALA A 68 13.83 3.45 3.84
N VAL A 69 13.87 4.43 2.95
CA VAL A 69 12.70 4.94 2.24
C VAL A 69 12.93 4.70 0.75
N TYR A 70 12.02 3.97 0.12
CA TYR A 70 12.05 3.66 -1.30
C TYR A 70 11.04 4.53 -2.04
N THR A 71 11.38 4.88 -3.28
CA THR A 71 10.45 5.55 -4.22
C THR A 71 10.17 4.61 -5.38
N LEU A 72 8.89 4.39 -5.67
CA LEU A 72 8.43 3.51 -6.74
C LEU A 72 7.61 4.32 -7.76
N PRO A 73 8.08 4.49 -9.01
CA PRO A 73 7.35 5.23 -10.04
C PRO A 73 6.25 4.36 -10.68
N ILE A 74 5.13 4.23 -9.98
CA ILE A 74 4.05 3.29 -10.32
C ILE A 74 2.89 3.92 -11.12
N GLY A 75 2.90 5.24 -11.32
CA GLY A 75 1.84 5.97 -12.03
C GLY A 75 0.53 6.10 -11.27
N ILE A 76 0.54 5.93 -9.94
CA ILE A 76 -0.67 5.96 -9.10
C ILE A 76 -0.70 7.23 -8.26
N TYR A 77 -1.84 7.91 -8.24
CA TYR A 77 -2.05 9.17 -7.54
C TYR A 77 -2.94 8.95 -6.31
N GLY A 78 -2.53 9.54 -5.19
CA GLY A 78 -3.26 9.47 -3.93
C GLY A 78 -4.51 10.36 -3.91
N THR A 79 -5.53 9.93 -3.16
CA THR A 79 -6.81 10.68 -2.99
C THR A 79 -6.62 12.10 -2.44
N LEU A 80 -5.61 12.36 -1.60
CA LEU A 80 -5.41 13.65 -0.93
C LEU A 80 -4.49 14.62 -1.68
N LEU A 81 -4.15 14.34 -2.94
CA LEU A 81 -3.07 15.04 -3.67
C LEU A 81 -3.54 15.99 -4.77
N ASP A 82 -4.82 16.37 -4.72
CA ASP A 82 -5.36 17.44 -5.54
C ASP A 82 -4.65 18.79 -5.30
#